data_AF-A0A0G1G0T3-F1
#
_entry.id   AF-A0A0G1G0T3-F1
#
_cell.length_a   1.000
_cell.length_b   1.000
_cell.length_c   1.000
_cell.angle_alpha   90.00
_cell.angle_beta   90.00
_cell.angle_gamma   90.00
#
_symmetry.space_group_name_H-M   'P 1'
#
loop_
_entity.id
_entity.type
_entity.pdbx_description
1 polymer ?
#
loop_
_entity_poly.entity_id
_entity_poly.type
_entity_poly.pdbx_seq_one_letter_code
_entity_poly.pdbx_strand_id
1 'polypeptide(L)' 'MAEDKVAELRKQKEKLSADIDSLSTDEGKEKIFRENFGLAKEGEDVIIVVEDKNPPEPQKTSFTSSFFSFFKNLFDW' A
#
# COMPACT_ATOMS: atom_id res chain seq x y z
N MET A 1 29.13 -2.38 28.43
CA MET A 1 28.52 -1.03 28.33
C MET A 1 29.17 -0.15 27.28
N ALA A 2 30.48 0.17 27.34
CA ALA A 2 31.14 0.97 26.29
C ALA A 2 31.36 0.17 24.98
N GLU A 3 31.79 -1.09 25.10
CA GLU A 3 32.02 -1.97 23.95
C GLU A 3 30.74 -2.27 23.17
N ASP A 4 29.62 -2.46 23.87
CA ASP A 4 28.30 -2.68 23.25
C ASP A 4 27.86 -1.47 22.41
N LYS A 5 28.11 -0.26 22.92
CA LYS A 5 27.79 0.98 22.19
C LYS A 5 28.66 1.14 20.94
N VAL A 6 29.93 0.77 21.03
CA VAL A 6 30.84 0.77 19.87
C VAL A 6 30.38 -0.26 18.83
N ALA A 7 29.97 -1.45 19.25
CA ALA A 7 29.44 -2.47 18.35
C ALA A 7 28.14 -2.03 17.65
N GLU A 8 27.23 -1.41 18.40
CA GLU A 8 25.99 -0.83 17.86
C GLU A 8 26.29 0.24 16.79
N LEU A 9 27.19 1.18 17.10
CA LEU A 9 27.56 2.26 16.19
C LEU A 9 28.25 1.75 14.92
N ARG A 10 29.08 0.71 15.03
CA ARG A 10 29.71 0.08 13.85
C ARG A 10 28.66 -0.55 12.95
N LYS A 11 27.71 -1.28 13.51
CA LYS A 11 26.61 -1.89 12.76
C LYS A 11 25.73 -0.83 12.07
N GLN A 12 25.45 0.28 12.76
CA GLN A 12 24.72 1.40 12.16
C GLN A 12 25.51 2.02 11.01
N LYS A 13 26.81 2.26 11.17
CA LYS A 13 27.67 2.78 10.11
C LYS A 13 27.66 1.88 8.88
N GLU A 14 27.86 0.58 9.07
CA GLU A 14 27.87 -0.40 7.96
C GLU A 14 26.55 -0.40 7.22
N LYS A 15 25.42 -0.38 7.95
CA LYS A 15 24.09 -0.28 7.34
C LYS A 15 23.93 1.00 6.54
N LEU A 16 24.25 2.16 7.14
CA LEU A 16 24.11 3.45 6.47
C LEU A 16 24.99 3.55 5.22
N SER A 17 26.21 2.99 5.25
CA SER A 17 27.06 2.94 4.07
C SER A 17 26.43 2.09 2.96
N ALA A 18 25.91 0.91 3.28
CA ALA A 18 25.22 0.07 2.29
C ALA A 18 23.96 0.74 1.72
N ASP A 19 23.20 1.44 2.56
CA ASP A 19 22.01 2.19 2.13
C ASP A 19 22.40 3.35 1.18
N ILE A 20 23.48 4.08 1.47
CA ILE A 20 24.00 5.14 0.59
C ILE A 20 24.44 4.56 -0.75
N ASP A 21 25.19 3.45 -0.73
CA ASP A 21 25.64 2.80 -1.95
C ASP A 21 24.44 2.36 -2.80
N SER A 22 23.42 1.77 -2.18
CA SER A 22 22.16 1.42 -2.85
C SER A 22 21.47 2.63 -3.46
N LEU A 23 21.35 3.74 -2.74
CA LEU A 23 20.70 4.97 -3.24
C LEU A 23 21.46 5.61 -4.41
N SER A 24 22.77 5.38 -4.51
CA SER A 24 23.59 5.92 -5.59
C SER A 24 23.43 5.17 -6.93
N THR A 25 22.92 3.94 -6.88
CA THR A 25 22.62 3.14 -8.08
C THR A 25 21.43 3.69 -8.87
N ASP A 26 21.33 3.34 -10.15
CA ASP A 26 20.21 3.78 -11.00
C ASP A 26 18.88 3.18 -10.52
N GLU A 27 18.87 1.93 -10.07
CA GLU A 27 17.70 1.28 -9.47
C GLU A 27 17.27 1.97 -8.18
N GLY A 28 18.23 2.36 -7.33
CA GLY A 28 17.97 3.11 -6.10
C GLY A 28 17.35 4.47 -6.37
N LYS A 29 17.86 5.21 -7.36
CA LYS A 29 17.27 6.48 -7.80
C LYS A 29 15.86 6.26 -8.36
N GLU A 30 15.69 5.29 -9.25
CA GLU A 30 14.39 4.96 -9.86
C GLU A 30 13.32 4.68 -8.79
N LYS A 31 13.68 3.87 -7.77
CA LYS A 31 12.79 3.55 -6.65
C LYS A 31 12.28 4.81 -5.94
N ILE A 32 13.16 5.77 -5.65
CA ILE A 32 12.80 7.05 -5.02
C ILE A 32 11.86 7.86 -5.91
N PHE A 33 12.05 7.85 -7.23
CA PHE A 33 11.14 8.52 -8.15
C PHE A 33 9.76 7.85 -8.16
N ARG A 34 9.70 6.53 -8.15
CA ARG A 34 8.43 5.78 -8.13
C ARG A 34 7.65 6.02 -6.84
N GLU A 35 8.32 6.00 -5.70
CA GLU A 35 7.69 6.24 -4.39
C GLU A 35 7.17 7.67 -4.24
N ASN A 36 7.92 8.69 -4.68
CA ASN A 36 7.54 10.08 -4.47
C ASN A 36 6.60 10.64 -5.53
N PHE A 37 6.67 10.14 -6.76
CA PHE A 37 5.92 10.68 -7.89
C PHE A 37 4.86 9.72 -8.43
N GLY A 38 4.69 8.55 -7.80
CA GLY A 38 3.69 7.56 -8.22
C GLY A 38 3.96 6.98 -9.61
N LEU A 39 5.23 6.87 -9.99
CA LEU A 39 5.64 6.36 -11.31
C LEU A 39 5.67 4.83 -11.32
N ALA A 40 5.40 4.25 -12.48
CA ALA A 40 5.48 2.82 -12.74
C ALA A 40 6.39 2.53 -13.93
N LYS A 41 6.87 1.29 -14.03
CA LYS A 41 7.66 0.81 -15.17
C LYS A 41 6.77 0.59 -16.38
N GLU A 42 7.41 0.47 -17.55
CA GLU A 42 6.72 0.04 -18.75
C GLU A 42 6.07 -1.33 -18.55
N GLY A 43 4.77 -1.42 -18.85
CA GLY A 43 3.96 -2.63 -18.64
C GLY A 43 3.36 -2.80 -17.24
N GLU A 44 3.57 -1.85 -16.32
CA GLU A 44 2.89 -1.81 -15.02
C GLU A 44 1.70 -0.83 -15.06
N ASP A 45 0.58 -1.21 -14.42
CA ASP A 45 -0.60 -0.34 -14.26
C ASP A 45 -0.51 0.51 -12.97
N VAL A 46 -0.95 1.77 -13.05
CA VAL A 46 -1.05 2.69 -11.89
C VAL A 46 -2.51 2.94 -11.56
N ILE A 47 -2.92 2.65 -10.31
CA ILE A 47 -4.25 2.97 -9.79
C ILE A 47 -4.15 4.22 -8.92
N ILE A 48 -4.80 5.30 -9.34
CA ILE A 48 -4.90 6.54 -8.56
C ILE A 48 -6.26 6.56 -7.86
N VAL A 49 -6.26 6.45 -6.53
CA VAL A 49 -7.47 6.60 -5.73
C VAL A 49 -7.66 8.08 -5.41
N VAL A 50 -8.74 8.66 -5.94
CA VAL A 50 -9.15 10.03 -5.65
C VAL A 50 -10.38 9.99 -4.76
N GLU A 51 -10.38 10.77 -3.68
CA GLU A 51 -11.59 10.96 -2.88
C GLU A 51 -12.65 11.67 -3.71
N ASP A 52 -13.83 11.06 -3.82
CA ASP A 52 -14.96 11.68 -4.48
C ASP A 52 -15.49 12.82 -3.61
N LYS A 53 -15.47 14.04 -4.15
CA LYS A 53 -15.97 15.24 -3.46
C LYS A 53 -17.49 15.27 -3.38
N ASN A 54 -18.17 14.43 -4.16
CA ASN A 54 -19.60 14.28 -4.16
C ASN A 54 -19.92 12.82 -3.81
N PRO A 55 -20.05 12.47 -2.51
CA PRO A 55 -20.43 11.12 -2.15
C PRO A 55 -21.72 10.74 -2.89
N PRO A 56 -21.77 9.55 -3.53
CA PRO A 56 -22.94 9.15 -4.28
C PRO A 56 -24.16 9.16 -3.35
N GLU A 57 -25.26 9.76 -3.80
CA GLU A 57 -26.53 9.66 -3.09
C GLU A 57 -26.81 8.19 -2.78
N PRO A 58 -27.26 7.84 -1.57
CA PRO A 58 -27.52 6.47 -1.22
C PRO A 58 -28.57 5.91 -2.19
N GLN A 59 -28.12 5.10 -3.14
CA GLN A 59 -29.01 4.30 -3.96
C GLN A 59 -29.80 3.44 -2.99
N LYS A 60 -31.13 3.64 -2.95
CA LYS A 60 -32.05 2.76 -2.24
C LYS A 60 -32.05 1.41 -2.97
N THR A 61 -31.01 0.63 -2.77
CA THR A 61 -30.96 -0.74 -3.26
C THR A 61 -31.95 -1.55 -2.43
N SER A 62 -33.01 -2.01 -3.10
CA SER A 62 -34.00 -2.98 -2.63
C SER A 62 -33.36 -4.37 -2.44
N PHE A 63 -32.15 -4.44 -1.89
CA PHE A 63 -31.41 -5.68 -1.66
C PHE A 63 -32.00 -6.44 -0.47
N THR A 64 -32.52 -5.74 0.54
CA THR A 64 -33.10 -6.38 1.74
C THR A 64 -34.28 -7.28 1.39
N SER A 65 -35.17 -6.83 0.49
CA SER A 65 -36.38 -7.55 0.08
C SER A 65 -36.08 -8.88 -0.63
N SER A 66 -35.14 -8.88 -1.59
CA SER A 66 -34.80 -10.09 -2.37
C SER A 66 -34.04 -11.12 -1.53
N PHE A 67 -33.16 -10.69 -0.63
CA PHE A 67 -32.40 -11.61 0.22
C PHE A 67 -33.29 -12.26 1.29
N PHE A 68 -34.15 -11.49 1.96
CA PHE A 68 -35.10 -12.06 2.94
C PHE A 68 -36.08 -13.05 2.30
N SER A 69 -36.52 -12.79 1.06
CA SER A 69 -37.40 -13.71 0.32
C SER A 69 -36.72 -15.04 0.00
N PHE A 70 -35.41 -15.03 -0.27
CA PHE A 70 -34.61 -16.23 -0.50
C PHE A 70 -34.44 -17.08 0.76
N PHE A 71 -34.20 -16.45 1.92
CA PHE A 71 -34.06 -17.16 3.20
C PHE A 71 -35.38 -17.76 3.70
N LYS A 72 -36.53 -17.10 3.48
CA LYS A 72 -37.83 -17.66 3.91
C LYS A 72 -38.15 -18.97 3.19
N ASN A 73 -37.92 -19.04 1.88
CA ASN A 73 -38.17 -20.27 1.11
C ASN A 73 -37.23 -21.43 1.47
N LEU A 74 -36.14 -21.18 2.20
CA LEU A 74 -35.17 -22.20 2.61
C LEU A 74 -35.48 -22.82 3.99
N PHE A 75 -36.29 -22.15 4.81
CA PHE A 75 -36.65 -22.62 6.16
C PHE A 75 -38.05 -23.24 6.25
N ASP A 76 -38.82 -23.26 5.17
CA ASP A 76 -40.15 -23.91 5.06
C ASP A 76 -40.05 -25.41 4.71
N TRP A 77 -39.09 -26.15 5.31
CA TRP A 77 -39.09 -27.62 5.35
C TRP A 77 -39.88 -28.09 6.58
#